data_AF-A0A7V8VTQ7-F1
#
_entry.id   AF-A0A7V8VTQ7-F1
#
_cell.length_a   1.000
_cell.length_b   1.000
_cell.length_c   1.000
_cell.angle_alpha   90.00
_cell.angle_beta   90.00
_cell.angle_gamma   90.00
#
_symmetry.space_group_name_H-M   'P 1'
#
loop_
_entity.id
_entity.type
_entity.pdbx_description
1 polymer ?
#
loop_
_entity_poly.entity_id
_entity_poly.type
_entity_poly.pdbx_seq_one_letter_code
_entity_poly.pdbx_strand_id
1 'polypeptide(L)' 'MNREALEDDDWEMREEYDFSGGVRGKYAERYARGTNLVRLDPDVAEVFPTAEAVNEALRALAGVIRAREARTEAA' A
#
# COMPACT_ATOMS: atom_id res chain seq x y z
N MET A 1 14.16 30.23 32.39
CA MET A 1 13.17 29.36 31.72
C MET A 1 12.30 30.26 30.86
N ASN A 2 12.71 30.51 29.61
CA ASN A 2 11.88 31.22 28.65
C ASN A 2 11.25 30.15 27.76
N ARG A 3 10.04 29.73 28.10
CA ARG A 3 9.20 28.98 27.17
C ARG A 3 8.66 30.02 26.20
N GLU A 4 9.42 30.31 25.15
CA GLU A 4 8.88 30.92 23.94
C GLU A 4 7.73 29.99 23.51
N ALA A 5 6.52 30.53 23.58
CA ALA A 5 5.35 29.87 23.06
C ALA A 5 5.63 29.59 21.58
N LEU A 6 5.62 28.32 21.20
CA LEU A 6 5.57 27.95 19.80
C LEU A 6 4.28 28.57 19.28
N GLU A 7 4.42 29.61 18.47
CA GLU A 7 3.33 30.36 17.86
C GLU A 7 2.35 29.38 17.21
N ASP A 8 1.07 29.49 17.56
CA ASP A 8 -0.04 28.64 17.10
C ASP A 8 -0.37 28.82 15.60
N ASP A 9 0.56 29.36 14.79
CA ASP A 9 0.36 29.76 13.38
C ASP A 9 0.59 28.63 12.35
N ASP A 10 1.26 27.53 12.71
CA ASP A 10 1.52 26.41 11.77
C ASP A 10 0.25 25.60 11.40
N TRP A 11 -0.85 25.82 12.13
CA TRP A 11 -2.11 25.11 11.91
C TRP A 11 -3.14 25.91 11.10
N GLU A 12 -2.83 27.14 10.71
CA GLU A 12 -3.76 27.98 9.96
C GLU A 12 -3.85 27.53 8.48
N MET A 13 -5.08 27.30 8.02
CA MET A 13 -5.36 26.97 6.63
C MET A 13 -4.96 28.15 5.72
N ARG A 14 -4.09 27.89 4.74
CA ARG A 14 -3.66 28.91 3.78
C ARG A 14 -4.83 29.37 2.92
N GLU A 15 -4.80 30.65 2.53
CA GLU A 15 -5.85 31.28 1.71
C GLU A 15 -6.05 30.59 0.35
N GLU A 16 -5.02 29.94 -0.21
CA GLU A 16 -5.11 29.25 -1.49
C GLU A 16 -5.86 27.91 -1.41
N TYR A 17 -6.18 27.43 -0.21
CA TYR A 17 -6.84 26.14 -0.03
C TYR A 17 -8.37 26.27 -0.01
N ASP A 18 -9.00 25.94 -1.14
CA ASP A 18 -10.45 25.75 -1.23
C ASP A 18 -10.85 24.28 -1.06
N PHE A 19 -11.34 23.92 0.14
CA PHE A 19 -11.90 22.59 0.44
C PHE A 19 -13.43 22.51 0.32
N SER A 20 -14.10 23.56 -0.16
CA SER A 20 -15.58 23.60 -0.27
C SER A 20 -16.15 22.50 -1.18
N GLY A 21 -15.35 22.03 -2.15
CA GLY A 21 -15.68 20.90 -3.02
C GLY A 21 -15.35 19.51 -2.46
N GLY A 22 -14.92 19.42 -1.20
CA GLY A 22 -14.52 18.17 -0.56
C GLY A 22 -15.69 17.20 -0.36
N VAL A 23 -15.57 15.97 -0.89
CA VAL A 23 -16.56 14.90 -0.70
C VAL A 23 -16.00 13.83 0.23
N ARG A 24 -16.63 13.66 1.40
CA ARG A 24 -16.27 12.59 2.35
C ARG A 24 -16.40 11.24 1.67
N GLY A 25 -15.35 10.43 1.74
CA GLY A 25 -15.37 9.07 1.20
C GLY A 25 -15.46 8.98 -0.33
N LYS A 26 -15.05 10.02 -1.09
CA LYS A 26 -15.06 10.04 -2.57
C LYS A 26 -14.50 8.77 -3.24
N TYR A 27 -13.55 8.10 -2.59
CA TYR A 27 -12.93 6.85 -3.06
C TYR A 27 -13.12 5.67 -2.10
N ALA A 28 -13.90 5.81 -1.03
CA ALA A 28 -14.09 4.78 -0.02
C ALA A 28 -14.69 3.51 -0.62
N GLU A 29 -15.66 3.65 -1.52
CA GLU A 29 -16.27 2.53 -2.23
C GLU A 29 -15.28 1.85 -3.20
N ARG A 30 -14.38 2.60 -3.83
CA ARG A 30 -13.32 2.03 -4.69
C ARG A 30 -12.29 1.25 -3.87
N TYR A 31 -12.00 1.74 -2.67
CA TYR A 31 -11.16 1.04 -1.72
C TYR A 31 -11.83 -0.24 -1.19
N ALA A 32 -13.11 -0.16 -0.82
CA ALA A 32 -13.89 -1.29 -0.32
C ALA A 32 -14.16 -2.38 -1.37
N ARG A 33 -14.21 -2.01 -2.66
CA ARG A 33 -14.25 -2.94 -3.79
C ARG A 33 -12.99 -3.81 -3.94
N GLY A 34 -11.98 -3.58 -3.09
CA GLY A 34 -10.69 -4.23 -3.15
C GLY A 34 -9.74 -3.38 -3.98
N THR A 35 -8.79 -2.74 -3.31
CA THR A 35 -7.58 -2.31 -3.99
C THR A 35 -6.74 -3.55 -4.29
N ASN A 36 -6.01 -3.55 -5.40
CA ASN A 36 -5.03 -4.58 -5.72
C ASN A 36 -3.76 -4.43 -4.85
N LEU A 37 -3.93 -4.03 -3.58
CA LEU A 37 -2.86 -3.68 -2.66
C LEU A 37 -2.75 -4.77 -1.60
N VAL A 38 -1.71 -5.58 -1.73
CA VAL A 38 -1.40 -6.66 -0.78
C VAL A 38 -0.38 -6.12 0.20
N ARG A 39 -0.76 -6.03 1.48
CA ARG A 39 0.18 -5.67 2.55
C ARG A 39 1.00 -6.91 2.91
N LEU A 40 2.31 -6.79 2.90
CA LEU A 40 3.21 -7.81 3.42
C LEU A 40 3.30 -7.69 4.95
N ASP A 41 3.50 -8.82 5.62
CA ASP A 41 3.87 -8.80 7.03
C ASP A 41 5.28 -8.22 7.20
N PRO A 42 5.60 -7.62 8.37
CA PRO A 42 6.86 -6.90 8.57
C PRO A 42 8.11 -7.74 8.29
N ASP A 43 8.11 -8.99 8.75
CA ASP A 43 9.19 -9.96 8.54
C ASP A 43 9.39 -10.30 7.06
N VAL A 44 8.30 -10.41 6.30
CA VAL A 44 8.36 -10.64 4.85
C VAL A 44 8.89 -9.39 4.12
N ALA A 45 8.47 -8.20 4.55
CA ALA A 45 8.94 -6.93 3.99
C ALA A 45 10.44 -6.68 4.26
N GLU A 46 10.97 -7.15 5.39
CA GLU A 46 12.41 -7.10 5.69
C GLU A 46 13.23 -7.93 4.70
N VAL A 47 12.70 -9.07 4.24
CA VAL A 47 13.36 -9.94 3.26
C VAL A 47 13.22 -9.39 1.83
N PHE A 48 12.08 -8.79 1.51
CA PHE A 48 11.78 -8.26 0.18
C PHE A 48 11.58 -6.74 0.20
N PRO A 49 12.68 -5.96 0.13
CA PRO A 49 12.60 -4.50 0.27
C PRO A 49 11.92 -3.78 -0.91
N THR A 50 11.69 -4.46 -2.05
CA THR A 50 11.06 -3.87 -3.23
C THR A 50 9.95 -4.75 -3.80
N ALA A 51 9.00 -4.11 -4.48
CA ALA A 51 7.92 -4.80 -5.17
C ALA A 51 8.44 -5.69 -6.31
N GLU A 52 9.53 -5.29 -6.97
CA GLU A 52 10.19 -6.09 -8.00
C GLU A 52 10.68 -7.42 -7.42
N ALA A 53 11.37 -7.40 -6.27
CA ALA A 53 11.90 -8.60 -5.62
C ALA A 53 10.78 -9.59 -5.22
N VAL A 54 9.68 -9.07 -4.67
CA VAL A 54 8.49 -9.89 -4.34
C VAL A 54 7.92 -10.53 -5.60
N ASN A 55 7.72 -9.74 -6.66
CA ASN A 55 7.10 -10.20 -7.89
C ASN A 55 7.94 -11.25 -8.62
N GLU A 56 9.27 -11.11 -8.64
CA GLU A 56 10.15 -12.12 -9.21
C GLU A 56 10.06 -13.45 -8.45
N ALA A 57 10.11 -13.41 -7.12
CA ALA A 57 10.00 -14.61 -6.29
C ALA A 57 8.65 -15.32 -6.51
N LEU A 58 7.54 -14.57 -6.52
CA LEU A 58 6.20 -15.14 -6.74
C LEU A 58 6.04 -15.72 -8.15
N ARG A 59 6.64 -15.10 -9.18
CA ARG A 59 6.61 -15.65 -10.55
C ARG A 59 7.41 -16.95 -10.65
N ALA A 60 8.57 -17.03 -10.01
CA ALA A 60 9.36 -18.25 -9.95
C ALA A 60 8.58 -19.38 -9.25
N LEU A 61 7.97 -19.09 -8.11
CA LEU A 61 7.12 -20.03 -7.38
C LEU A 61 5.91 -20.50 -8.22
N ALA A 62 5.23 -19.57 -8.90
CA ALA A 62 4.13 -19.90 -9.80
C ALA A 62 4.56 -20.84 -10.95
N GLY A 63 5.79 -20.69 -11.45
CA GLY A 63 6.39 -21.61 -12.41
C GLY A 63 6.50 -23.05 -11.86
N VAL A 64 6.98 -23.19 -10.62
CA VAL A 64 7.11 -24.50 -9.96
C VAL A 64 5.75 -25.14 -9.68
N ILE A 65 4.77 -24.36 -9.22
CA ILE A 65 3.41 -24.84 -8.94
C ILE A 65 2.77 -25.40 -10.21
N ARG A 66 2.77 -24.62 -11.30
CA ARG A 66 2.21 -25.06 -12.59
C ARG A 66 2.88 -26.32 -13.14
N ALA A 67 4.20 -26.41 -13.00
CA ALA A 67 4.94 -27.60 -13.44
C ALA A 67 4.59 -28.86 -12.62
N ARG A 68 4.20 -28.69 -11.34
CA ARG A 68 3.70 -29.80 -10.51
C ARG A 68 2.29 -30.21 -10.92
N GLU A 69 1.38 -29.25 -11.07
CA GLU A 69 -0.01 -29.50 -11.47
C GLU A 69 -0.09 -30.32 -12.77
N ALA A 70 0.65 -29.89 -13.80
CA ALA A 70 0.72 -30.59 -15.08
C ALA A 70 1.27 -32.02 -14.98
N ARG A 71 2.14 -32.31 -13.99
CA ARG A 71 2.68 -33.66 -13.76
C ARG A 71 1.66 -34.56 -13.05
N THR A 72 0.87 -34.00 -12.14
CA THR A 72 -0.23 -34.71 -11.48
C THR A 72 -1.37 -35.06 -12.42
N GLU A 73 -1.67 -34.20 -13.41
CA GLU A 73 -2.72 -34.47 -14.40
C GLU A 73 -2.31 -35.51 -15.46
N ALA A 74 -1.01 -35.72 -15.66
CA ALA A 74 -0.46 -36.68 -16.60
C ALA A 74 -0.25 -38.09 -16.00
N ALA A 75 -0.53 -38.29 -14.71
CA ALA A 75 -0.38 -39.54 -13.96
C ALA A 75 -1.73 -40.18 -13.66
#